data_AF-A0A0E3MF04-F1
#
_entry.id   AF-A0A0E3MF04-F1
#
_cell.length_a   1.000
_cell.length_b   1.000
_cell.length_c   1.000
_cell.angle_alpha   90.00
_cell.angle_beta   90.00
_cell.angle_gamma   90.00
#
_symmetry.space_group_name_H-M   'P 1'
#
loop_
_entity.id
_entity.type
_entity.pdbx_description
1 polymer ?
#
loop_
_entity_poly.entity_id
_entity_poly.type
_entity_poly.pdbx_seq_one_letter_code
_entity_poly.pdbx_strand_id
1 'polypeptide(L)'
;MKLLLRVIEDLSSLFIEWYGDYVKKIIVGGKSFEKNDETEETIFLITLDKVSKISLYARGEIFSFFYNKVRNKETTKDFILNYGILPKIYGLLLSPKELEYEIPLLEYLNTHGRVIYSVEEEKNG
;
A
#
# COMPACT_ATOMS: atom_id res chain seq x y z
N MET A 1 -7.02 3.01 -14.91
CA MET A 1 -6.38 3.17 -13.59
C MET A 1 -7.05 4.25 -12.72
N LYS A 2 -8.38 4.31 -12.58
CA LYS A 2 -9.08 5.36 -11.81
C LYS A 2 -9.75 4.83 -10.55
N LEU A 3 -10.50 3.73 -10.65
CA LEU A 3 -11.25 3.19 -9.52
C LEU A 3 -10.30 2.53 -8.51
N LEU A 4 -9.31 1.77 -9.00
CA LEU A 4 -8.26 1.18 -8.16
C LEU A 4 -7.51 2.25 -7.35
N LEU A 5 -7.14 3.37 -7.97
CA LEU A 5 -6.44 4.46 -7.28
C LEU A 5 -7.28 5.07 -6.16
N ARG A 6 -8.59 5.23 -6.36
CA ARG A 6 -9.49 5.73 -5.30
C ARG A 6 -9.54 4.78 -4.11
N VAL A 7 -9.55 3.47 -4.35
CA VAL A 7 -9.49 2.46 -3.28
C VAL A 7 -8.13 2.53 -2.54
N ILE A 8 -7.03 2.69 -3.29
CA ILE A 8 -5.67 2.86 -2.74
C ILE A 8 -5.56 4.13 -1.90
N GLU A 9 -6.13 5.24 -2.37
CA GLU A 9 -6.18 6.52 -1.64
C GLU A 9 -6.95 6.35 -0.33
N ASP A 10 -8.12 5.71 -0.37
CA ASP A 10 -8.92 5.43 0.82
C ASP A 10 -8.19 4.54 1.84
N LEU A 11 -7.44 3.55 1.36
CA LEU A 11 -6.63 2.68 2.21
C LEU A 11 -5.45 3.43 2.81
N SER A 12 -4.77 4.24 2.01
CA SER A 12 -3.63 5.06 2.43
C SER A 12 -4.06 6.06 3.50
N SER A 13 -5.17 6.75 3.29
CA SER A 13 -5.73 7.70 4.27
C SER A 13 -6.04 7.01 5.60
N LEU A 14 -6.63 5.81 5.60
CA LEU A 14 -6.89 5.09 6.86
C LEU A 14 -5.60 4.73 7.62
N PHE A 15 -4.55 4.33 6.91
CA PHE A 15 -3.25 4.05 7.54
C PHE A 15 -2.64 5.33 8.12
N ILE A 16 -2.65 6.43 7.35
CA ILE A 16 -2.10 7.72 7.77
C ILE A 16 -2.89 8.30 8.95
N GLU A 17 -4.22 8.25 8.92
CA GLU A 17 -5.07 8.71 10.02
C GLU A 17 -4.83 7.92 11.31
N TRP A 18 -4.61 6.61 11.19
CA TRP A 18 -4.44 5.74 12.36
C TRP A 18 -3.04 5.78 12.97
N TYR A 19 -2.01 5.80 12.12
CA TYR A 19 -0.62 5.72 12.56
C TYR A 19 0.12 7.07 12.55
N GLY A 20 -0.45 8.09 11.90
CA GLY A 20 0.13 9.43 11.80
C GLY A 20 1.57 9.39 11.31
N ASP A 21 2.44 10.07 12.04
CA ASP A 21 3.87 10.23 11.74
C ASP A 21 4.68 8.92 11.73
N TYR A 22 4.09 7.80 12.16
CA TYR A 22 4.74 6.50 12.01
C TYR A 22 4.72 5.99 10.57
N VAL A 23 3.77 6.42 9.73
CA VAL A 23 3.80 6.10 8.30
C VAL A 23 4.90 6.93 7.66
N LYS A 24 5.89 6.28 7.05
CA LYS A 24 7.01 6.97 6.37
C LYS A 24 6.83 7.05 4.87
N LYS A 25 6.34 5.96 4.27
CA LYS A 25 6.20 5.85 2.82
C LYS A 25 5.10 4.87 2.46
N ILE A 26 4.34 5.18 1.41
CA ILE A 26 3.41 4.25 0.77
C ILE A 26 3.73 4.24 -0.72
N ILE A 27 4.03 3.06 -1.25
CA ILE A 27 4.29 2.83 -2.67
C ILE A 27 3.33 1.74 -3.15
N VAL A 28 2.77 1.93 -4.33
CA VAL A 28 1.96 0.92 -5.01
C VAL A 28 2.55 0.54 -6.36
N GLY A 29 2.41 -0.71 -6.76
CA GLY A 29 2.89 -1.20 -8.05
C GLY A 29 2.30 -2.57 -8.37
N GLY A 30 2.96 -3.32 -9.26
CA GLY A 30 2.51 -4.65 -9.67
C GLY A 30 1.84 -4.65 -11.05
N LYS A 31 1.28 -5.80 -11.42
CA LYS A 31 0.73 -6.06 -12.76
C LYS A 31 -0.36 -5.07 -13.16
N SER A 32 -1.13 -4.57 -12.20
CA SER A 32 -2.16 -3.58 -12.49
C SER A 32 -1.56 -2.31 -13.10
N PHE A 33 -0.41 -1.85 -12.59
CA PHE A 33 0.29 -0.67 -13.08
C PHE A 33 1.03 -0.95 -14.39
N GLU A 34 1.69 -2.10 -14.53
CA GLU A 34 2.42 -2.49 -15.74
C GLU A 34 1.50 -2.65 -16.95
N LYS A 35 0.37 -3.34 -16.75
CA LYS A 35 -0.59 -3.64 -17.83
C LYS A 35 -1.67 -2.58 -17.98
N ASN A 36 -1.70 -1.59 -17.08
CA ASN A 36 -2.78 -0.62 -16.96
C ASN A 36 -4.17 -1.28 -16.85
N ASP A 37 -4.24 -2.38 -16.10
CA ASP A 37 -5.46 -3.16 -15.85
C ASP A 37 -5.80 -3.13 -14.35
N GLU A 38 -6.94 -2.55 -14.00
CA GLU A 38 -7.34 -2.37 -12.61
C GLU A 38 -7.71 -3.68 -11.90
N THR A 39 -7.99 -4.75 -12.65
CA THR A 39 -8.42 -6.06 -12.14
C THR A 39 -7.26 -7.00 -11.80
N GLU A 40 -6.04 -6.58 -12.14
CA GLU A 40 -4.81 -7.31 -11.90
C GLU A 40 -4.23 -7.04 -10.51
N GLU A 41 -3.23 -7.84 -10.16
CA GLU A 41 -2.50 -7.75 -8.90
C GLU A 41 -1.89 -6.36 -8.67
N THR A 42 -2.13 -5.81 -7.48
CA THR A 42 -1.50 -4.60 -6.95
C THR A 42 -0.74 -4.93 -5.68
N ILE A 43 0.54 -4.55 -5.63
CA ILE A 43 1.34 -4.60 -4.42
C ILE A 43 1.22 -3.24 -3.72
N PHE A 44 0.90 -3.25 -2.43
CA PHE A 44 0.76 -2.07 -1.58
C PHE A 44 1.81 -2.14 -0.47
N LEU A 45 2.94 -1.45 -0.68
CA LEU A 45 4.03 -1.39 0.28
C LEU A 45 3.86 -0.20 1.21
N ILE A 46 3.94 -0.46 2.52
CA ILE A 46 3.90 0.53 3.58
C ILE A 46 5.19 0.43 4.38
N THR A 47 5.91 1.53 4.45
CA THR A 47 6.99 1.72 5.43
C THR A 47 6.39 2.33 6.68
N LEU A 48 6.41 1.58 7.78
CA LEU A 48 5.78 1.93 9.05
C LEU A 48 6.78 1.80 10.20
N ASP A 49 6.94 2.84 11.00
CA ASP A 49 7.79 2.82 12.18
C ASP A 49 7.30 1.82 13.24
N LYS A 50 8.22 1.39 14.10
CA LYS A 50 7.94 0.53 15.27
C LYS A 50 7.36 -0.87 14.96
N VAL A 51 7.36 -1.31 13.70
CA VAL A 51 6.93 -2.67 13.31
C VAL A 51 8.04 -3.71 13.28
N SER A 52 9.30 -3.33 13.51
CA SER A 52 10.45 -4.25 13.40
C SER A 52 10.36 -5.46 14.35
N LYS A 53 9.63 -5.33 15.48
CA LYS A 53 9.40 -6.41 16.45
C LYS A 53 8.07 -7.14 16.26
N ILE A 54 7.26 -6.73 15.28
CA ILE A 54 5.98 -7.38 14.95
C ILE A 54 6.26 -8.47 13.92
N SER A 55 5.78 -9.68 14.18
CA SER A 55 5.95 -10.82 13.28
C SER A 55 5.26 -10.58 11.93
N LEU A 56 5.79 -11.20 10.86
CA LEU A 56 5.21 -11.08 9.52
C LEU A 56 3.72 -11.47 9.48
N TYR A 57 3.33 -12.50 10.23
CA TYR A 57 1.93 -12.89 10.36
C TYR A 57 1.06 -11.75 10.92
N ALA A 58 1.47 -11.16 12.05
CA ALA A 58 0.72 -10.07 12.68
C ALA A 58 0.70 -8.80 11.79
N ARG A 59 1.73 -8.56 10.98
CA ARG A 59 1.72 -7.49 9.97
C ARG A 59 0.68 -7.72 8.87
N GLY A 60 0.49 -8.97 8.45
CA GLY A 60 -0.58 -9.37 7.54
C GLY A 60 -1.98 -9.13 8.12
N GLU A 61 -2.15 -9.40 9.43
CA GLU A 61 -3.40 -9.12 10.15
C GLU A 61 -3.67 -7.60 10.23
N ILE A 62 -2.64 -6.79 10.50
CA ILE A 62 -2.75 -5.32 10.48
C ILE A 62 -3.25 -4.86 9.11
N PHE A 63 -2.62 -5.30 8.02
CA PHE A 63 -3.08 -4.94 6.68
C PHE A 63 -4.53 -5.37 6.42
N SER A 64 -4.86 -6.61 6.75
CA SER A 64 -6.21 -7.16 6.54
C SER A 64 -7.28 -6.37 7.30
N PHE A 65 -6.97 -5.90 8.51
CA PHE A 65 -7.86 -5.03 9.28
C PHE A 65 -8.21 -3.74 8.53
N PHE A 66 -7.22 -3.04 7.98
CA PHE A 66 -7.45 -1.80 7.22
C PHE A 66 -8.12 -2.08 5.87
N TYR A 67 -7.70 -3.12 5.17
CA TYR A 67 -8.31 -3.49 3.89
C TYR A 67 -9.80 -3.83 4.04
N ASN A 68 -10.16 -4.54 5.11
CA ASN A 68 -11.56 -4.85 5.43
C ASN A 68 -12.39 -3.59 5.75
N LYS A 69 -11.79 -2.54 6.33
CA LYS A 69 -12.49 -1.25 6.52
C LYS A 69 -12.77 -0.57 5.18
N VAL A 70 -11.82 -0.58 4.24
CA VAL A 70 -12.00 0.00 2.90
C VAL A 70 -13.01 -0.78 2.07
N ARG A 71 -13.14 -2.09 2.29
CA ARG A 71 -14.07 -2.96 1.57
C ARG A 71 -15.52 -2.46 1.60
N ASN A 72 -15.92 -1.76 2.65
CA ASN A 72 -17.27 -1.23 2.82
C ASN A 72 -17.45 0.22 2.33
N LYS A 73 -16.37 0.89 1.92
CA LYS A 73 -16.41 2.26 1.39
C LYS A 73 -16.98 2.29 -0.03
N GLU A 74 -17.54 3.44 -0.40
CA GLU A 74 -18.19 3.64 -1.70
C GLU A 74 -17.23 3.42 -2.88
N THR A 75 -15.97 3.82 -2.73
CA THR A 75 -14.92 3.59 -3.73
C THR A 75 -14.72 2.11 -4.09
N THR A 76 -14.77 1.23 -3.09
CA THR A 76 -14.69 -0.22 -3.34
C THR A 76 -15.97 -0.76 -3.94
N LYS A 77 -17.14 -0.24 -3.54
CA LYS A 77 -18.41 -0.62 -4.17
C LYS A 77 -18.43 -0.23 -5.65
N ASP A 78 -18.00 0.98 -5.99
CA ASP A 78 -17.86 1.45 -7.37
C ASP A 78 -16.95 0.53 -8.18
N PHE A 79 -15.83 0.11 -7.60
CA PHE A 79 -14.92 -0.85 -8.23
C PHE A 79 -15.63 -2.18 -8.53
N ILE A 80 -16.33 -2.76 -7.55
CA ILE A 80 -17.06 -4.03 -7.70
C ILE A 80 -18.18 -3.89 -8.73
N LEU A 81 -18.91 -2.77 -8.73
CA LEU A 81 -19.98 -2.52 -9.70
C LEU A 81 -19.45 -2.45 -11.13
N ASN A 82 -18.23 -1.95 -11.32
CA ASN A 82 -17.61 -1.84 -12.63
C ASN A 82 -16.99 -3.16 -13.13
N TYR A 83 -16.29 -3.88 -12.25
CA TYR A 83 -15.47 -5.03 -12.63
C TYR A 83 -16.02 -6.39 -12.17
N GLY A 84 -17.07 -6.42 -11.33
CA GLY A 84 -17.67 -7.63 -10.79
C GLY A 84 -16.82 -8.37 -9.75
N ILE A 85 -15.66 -7.82 -9.37
CA ILE A 85 -14.70 -8.43 -8.44
C ILE A 85 -14.17 -7.40 -7.43
N LEU A 86 -13.60 -7.89 -6.32
CA LEU A 86 -12.80 -7.06 -5.42
C LEU A 86 -11.45 -6.70 -6.05
N PRO A 87 -10.88 -5.52 -5.72
CA PRO A 87 -9.54 -5.19 -6.14
C PRO A 87 -8.52 -6.16 -5.51
N LYS A 88 -7.50 -6.57 -6.28
CA LYS A 88 -6.48 -7.53 -5.82
C LYS A 88 -5.30 -6.80 -5.20
N ILE A 89 -5.47 -6.27 -4.00
CA ILE A 89 -4.44 -5.49 -3.29
C ILE A 89 -3.74 -6.37 -2.24
N TYR A 90 -2.43 -6.55 -2.39
CA TYR A 90 -1.58 -7.32 -1.49
C TYR A 90 -0.70 -6.39 -0.68
N GLY A 91 -0.89 -6.39 0.64
CA GLY A 91 -0.18 -5.50 1.56
C GLY A 91 1.15 -6.06 2.03
N LEU A 92 2.17 -5.21 2.01
CA LEU A 92 3.47 -5.48 2.62
C LEU A 92 3.80 -4.36 3.61
N LEU A 93 3.97 -4.70 4.88
CA LEU A 93 4.39 -3.74 5.92
C LEU A 93 5.85 -4.01 6.29
N LEU A 94 6.69 -2.99 6.10
CA LEU A 94 8.10 -3.03 6.45
C LEU A 94 8.43 -1.92 7.45
N SER A 95 9.37 -2.20 8.34
CA SER A 95 10.06 -1.14 9.08
C SER A 95 11.05 -0.42 8.17
N PRO A 96 11.41 0.84 8.44
CA PRO A 96 12.41 1.56 7.63
C PRO A 96 13.74 0.81 7.48
N LYS A 97 14.16 0.08 8.52
CA LYS A 97 15.41 -0.72 8.49
C LYS A 97 15.39 -1.83 7.44
N GLU A 98 14.20 -2.35 7.12
CA GLU A 98 14.05 -3.41 6.11
C GLU A 98 14.14 -2.85 4.68
N LEU A 99 14.16 -1.52 4.50
CA LEU A 99 14.40 -0.90 3.19
C LEU A 99 15.88 -0.98 2.75
N GLU A 100 16.79 -1.19 3.70
CA GLU A 100 18.22 -1.37 3.43
C GLU A 100 18.55 -2.78 2.94
N TYR A 101 17.58 -3.70 2.98
CA TYR A 101 17.77 -5.08 2.56
C TYR A 101 17.65 -5.20 1.04
N GLU A 102 18.46 -6.08 0.44
CA GLU A 102 18.41 -6.39 -0.99
C GLU A 102 17.21 -7.29 -1.33
N ILE A 103 16.00 -6.73 -1.19
CA ILE A 103 14.75 -7.40 -1.53
C ILE A 103 14.37 -7.00 -2.96
N PRO A 104 14.36 -7.93 -3.94
CA PRO A 104 14.08 -7.60 -5.35
C PRO A 104 12.73 -6.89 -5.57
N LEU A 105 11.73 -7.22 -4.75
CA LEU A 105 10.42 -6.57 -4.78
C LEU A 105 10.50 -5.07 -4.45
N LEU A 106 11.39 -4.67 -3.54
CA LEU A 106 11.59 -3.27 -3.19
C LEU A 106 12.27 -2.50 -4.31
N GLU A 107 13.28 -3.09 -4.95
CA GLU A 107 13.94 -2.49 -6.11
C GLU A 107 12.95 -2.29 -7.26
N TYR A 108 12.12 -3.29 -7.52
CA TYR A 108 11.03 -3.19 -8.48
C TYR A 108 10.08 -2.03 -8.15
N LEU A 109 9.59 -1.94 -6.92
CA LEU A 109 8.66 -0.90 -6.49
C LEU A 109 9.28 0.50 -6.47
N ASN A 110 10.57 0.62 -6.14
CA ASN A 110 11.26 1.90 -6.20
C ASN A 110 11.47 2.40 -7.64
N THR A 111 11.59 1.48 -8.60
CA THR A 111 11.82 1.81 -10.02
C THR A 111 10.52 2.03 -10.80
N HIS A 112 9.51 1.18 -10.55
CA HIS A 112 8.28 1.13 -11.35
C HIS A 112 7.03 1.49 -10.54
N GLY A 113 7.13 1.54 -9.21
CA GLY A 113 6.00 1.84 -8.35
C GLY A 113 5.67 3.33 -8.34
N ARG A 114 4.40 3.61 -8.06
CA ARG A 114 3.89 4.95 -7.81
C ARG A 114 3.94 5.25 -6.32
N VAL A 115 4.65 6.32 -5.96
CA VAL A 115 4.63 6.85 -4.59
C VAL A 115 3.28 7.52 -4.35
N ILE A 116 2.54 7.05 -3.35
CA ILE A 116 1.25 7.61 -2.92
C ILE A 116 1.46 8.60 -1.77
N TYR A 117 2.39 8.26 -0.88
CA TYR A 117 2.74 9.07 0.27
C TYR A 117 4.22 8.91 0.58
N SER A 118 4.88 10.00 0.94
CA SER A 118 6.25 10.00 1.46
C SER A 118 6.40 11.19 2.40
N VAL A 119 6.90 10.94 3.61
CA VAL A 119 7.50 12.00 4.42
C VAL A 119 8.90 12.19 3.87
N GLU A 120 9.15 13.27 3.14
CA GLU A 120 10.52 13.63 2.80
C GLU A 120 11.26 13.94 4.11
N GLU A 121 12.35 13.22 4.38
CA GLU A 121 13.35 13.76 5.29
C GLU A 121 14.02 14.91 4.54
N GLU A 122 13.77 16.16 4.99
CA GLU A 122 14.64 17.28 4.64
C GLU A 122 16.08 16.84 4.93
N LYS A 123 16.83 16.52 3.88
CA LYS A 123 18.29 16.46 3.96
C LYS A 123 18.75 17.89 4.17
N ASN A 124 18.76 18.32 5.43
CA ASN A 124 19.50 19.49 5.88
C ASN A 124 20.98 19.24 5.56
N GLY A 125 21.44 19.85 4.46
CA GLY A 125 22.84 20.08 4.14
C GLY A 125 23.12 21.57 4.22
#